data_AF-A0A6L8EQY2-F1
#
_entry.id   AF-A0A6L8EQY2-F1
#
_cell.length_a   1.000
_cell.length_b   1.000
_cell.length_c   1.000
_cell.angle_alpha   90.00
_cell.angle_beta   90.00
_cell.angle_gamma   90.00
#
_symmetry.space_group_name_H-M   'P 1'
#
loop_
_entity.id
_entity.type
_entity.pdbx_description
1 polymer ?
#
loop_
_entity_poly.entity_id
_entity_poly.type
_entity_poly.pdbx_seq_one_letter_code
_entity_poly.pdbx_strand_id
1 'polypeptide(L)'
;MGVSDAEDVVDGKRPYPSTNINQNALVRDGKIEEQGIYAMHKIHHPSCYCPEFLARVRDPRLTDPLVDILGPDILGINNLFIWKAPKIGLGFPWHQDKFYFRNRFNTETTVGTWTAIDTADRENGCLYVIPGSHKWDIFEHDDLEGSQQREFKLARGARDEDGVAVEVPPGAVIWFHSHLLHKSTDNHSLRFRRSYVIHYLSAQAEWAHPAALNSKKRQPVMWIRGETFPDKVHEVERDILPVSESD
;
A
#
# COMPACT_ATOMS: atom_id res chain seq x y z
N MET A 1 -8.69 11.55 9.39
CA MET A 1 -7.42 11.69 8.68
C MET A 1 -7.55 12.95 7.86
N GLY A 2 -6.94 14.01 8.36
CA GLY A 2 -6.67 15.15 7.50
C GLY A 2 -5.52 14.76 6.59
N VAL A 3 -5.51 15.32 5.39
CA VAL A 3 -4.32 15.41 4.54
C VAL A 3 -3.08 15.84 5.35
N SER A 4 -3.27 16.69 6.37
CA SER A 4 -2.25 17.25 7.25
C SER A 4 -1.29 16.22 7.85
N ASP A 5 -1.76 15.04 8.27
CA ASP A 5 -0.90 14.09 9.00
C ASP A 5 0.22 13.53 8.11
N ALA A 6 -0.07 13.33 6.82
CA ALA A 6 0.90 12.88 5.83
C ALA A 6 1.81 14.02 5.38
N GLU A 7 1.27 15.24 5.29
CA GLU A 7 2.03 16.43 4.90
C GLU A 7 3.01 16.86 6.00
N ASP A 8 2.65 16.71 7.28
CA ASP A 8 3.57 16.98 8.40
C ASP A 8 4.80 16.07 8.38
N VAL A 9 4.67 14.83 7.88
CA VAL A 9 5.83 13.94 7.64
C VAL A 9 6.71 14.51 6.53
N VAL A 10 6.11 14.96 5.43
CA VAL A 10 6.84 15.51 4.27
C VAL A 10 7.53 16.84 4.60
N ASP A 11 6.87 17.67 5.41
CA ASP A 11 7.37 18.98 5.86
C ASP A 11 8.40 18.86 7.00
N GLY A 12 8.67 17.65 7.50
CA GLY A 12 9.60 17.43 8.62
C GLY A 12 9.07 17.90 9.98
N LYS A 13 7.77 18.22 10.09
CA LYS A 13 7.10 18.58 11.36
C LYS A 13 6.85 17.36 12.24
N ARG A 14 6.84 16.17 11.64
CA ARG A 14 6.66 14.89 12.33
C ARG A 14 7.87 13.98 12.08
N PRO A 15 8.54 13.47 13.13
CA PRO A 15 9.60 12.49 12.99
C PRO A 15 9.12 11.25 12.24
N TYR A 16 9.91 10.78 11.29
CA TYR A 16 9.59 9.61 10.47
C TYR A 16 10.86 9.01 9.86
N PRO A 17 10.99 7.68 9.72
CA PRO A 17 12.18 7.09 9.12
C PRO A 17 12.36 7.52 7.67
N SER A 18 13.46 8.17 7.33
CA SER A 18 13.71 8.71 5.99
C SER A 18 13.65 7.61 4.91
N THR A 19 14.08 6.40 5.25
CA THR A 19 14.05 5.22 4.38
C THR A 19 12.63 4.76 3.99
N ASN A 20 11.61 5.25 4.68
CA ASN A 20 10.20 5.01 4.39
C ASN A 20 9.54 6.16 3.61
N ILE A 21 10.28 7.23 3.30
CA ILE A 21 9.80 8.36 2.50
C ILE A 21 10.31 8.18 1.07
N ASN A 22 9.40 8.14 0.09
CA ASN A 22 9.77 7.96 -1.31
C ASN A 22 9.29 9.14 -2.15
N GLN A 23 10.28 9.79 -2.79
CA GLN A 23 10.05 10.82 -3.78
C GLN A 23 9.56 10.23 -5.10
N ASN A 24 8.89 11.06 -5.89
CA ASN A 24 8.53 10.77 -7.26
C ASN A 24 9.78 10.44 -8.07
N ALA A 25 9.72 9.35 -8.82
CA ALA A 25 10.86 8.86 -9.59
C ALA A 25 11.37 9.88 -10.63
N LEU A 26 10.49 10.72 -11.21
CA LEU A 26 10.92 11.79 -12.12
C LEU A 26 11.72 12.88 -11.42
N VAL A 27 11.36 13.21 -10.17
CA VAL A 27 12.07 14.19 -9.35
C VAL A 27 13.40 13.61 -8.87
N ARG A 28 13.39 12.38 -8.35
CA ARG A 28 14.59 11.64 -7.93
C ARG A 28 15.61 11.52 -9.07
N ASP A 29 15.13 11.28 -10.29
CA ASP A 29 15.99 11.12 -11.47
C ASP A 29 16.36 12.47 -12.13
N GLY A 30 15.99 13.62 -11.54
CA GLY A 30 16.33 14.96 -12.04
C GLY A 30 15.65 15.35 -13.35
N LYS A 31 14.57 14.65 -13.73
CA LYS A 31 13.80 14.94 -14.95
C LYS A 31 12.82 16.10 -14.78
N ILE A 32 12.40 16.33 -13.53
CA ILE A 32 11.46 17.39 -13.13
C ILE A 32 11.94 17.97 -11.81
N GLU A 33 11.82 19.30 -11.65
CA GLU A 33 12.06 19.99 -10.37
C GLU A 33 10.72 20.26 -9.68
N GLU A 34 10.49 19.61 -8.54
CA GLU A 34 9.34 19.84 -7.65
C GLU A 34 9.80 19.70 -6.19
N GLN A 35 9.01 20.21 -5.25
CA GLN A 35 9.34 20.16 -3.82
C GLN A 35 8.13 19.82 -2.94
N GLY A 36 8.41 19.50 -1.67
CA GLY A 36 7.39 19.15 -0.68
C GLY A 36 6.47 18.03 -1.19
N ILE A 37 5.18 18.17 -0.94
CA ILE A 37 4.17 17.16 -1.31
C ILE A 37 4.05 16.93 -2.83
N TYR A 38 4.47 17.90 -3.66
CA TYR A 38 4.46 17.76 -5.12
C TYR A 38 5.60 16.85 -5.60
N ALA A 39 6.69 16.76 -4.85
CA ALA A 39 7.80 15.85 -5.14
C ALA A 39 7.60 14.42 -4.63
N MET A 40 6.46 14.12 -3.99
CA MET A 40 6.26 12.85 -3.30
C MET A 40 5.61 11.77 -4.16
N HIS A 41 5.97 10.52 -3.88
CA HIS A 41 5.28 9.34 -4.40
C HIS A 41 4.51 8.60 -3.29
N LYS A 42 5.18 8.29 -2.18
CA LYS A 42 4.57 7.54 -1.07
C LYS A 42 5.36 7.65 0.22
N ILE A 43 4.69 7.36 1.33
CA ILE A 43 5.32 6.97 2.60
C ILE A 43 4.89 5.55 2.97
N HIS A 44 5.86 4.76 3.45
CA HIS A 44 5.70 3.36 3.83
C HIS A 44 5.48 3.20 5.32
N HIS A 45 4.50 2.38 5.70
CA HIS A 45 4.19 2.04 7.09
C HIS A 45 3.77 3.22 7.99
N PRO A 46 2.98 4.22 7.53
CA PRO A 46 2.56 5.31 8.41
C PRO A 46 1.78 4.83 9.65
N SER A 47 1.04 3.72 9.60
CA SER A 47 0.41 3.16 10.81
C SER A 47 1.39 2.70 11.88
N CYS A 48 2.65 2.44 11.51
CA CYS A 48 3.68 2.04 12.45
C CYS A 48 4.29 3.23 13.17
N TYR A 49 4.15 4.47 12.68
CA TYR A 49 4.83 5.64 13.25
C TYR A 49 3.88 6.79 13.57
N CYS A 50 2.60 6.68 13.20
CA CYS A 50 1.61 7.73 13.37
C CYS A 50 0.33 7.17 13.99
N PRO A 51 -0.09 7.65 15.16
CA PRO A 51 -1.26 7.10 15.87
C PRO A 51 -2.57 7.28 15.11
N GLU A 52 -2.72 8.34 14.32
CA GLU A 52 -3.92 8.62 13.51
C GLU A 52 -4.07 7.63 12.36
N PHE A 53 -2.95 7.22 11.77
CA PHE A 53 -2.91 6.15 10.78
C PHE A 53 -3.18 4.80 11.43
N LEU A 54 -2.60 4.53 12.60
CA LEU A 54 -2.86 3.31 13.36
C LEU A 54 -4.35 3.17 13.75
N ALA A 55 -4.95 4.26 14.22
CA ALA A 55 -6.37 4.30 14.53
C ALA A 55 -7.22 4.03 13.28
N ARG A 56 -6.83 4.56 12.12
CA ARG A 56 -7.54 4.32 10.86
C ARG A 56 -7.47 2.87 10.42
N VAL A 57 -6.30 2.22 10.47
CA VAL A 57 -6.20 0.81 10.02
C VAL A 57 -7.03 -0.13 10.89
N ARG A 58 -7.38 0.27 12.12
CA ARG A 58 -8.23 -0.45 13.07
C ARG A 58 -9.70 -0.04 13.06
N ASP A 59 -10.10 0.89 12.18
CA ASP A 59 -11.48 1.39 12.13
C ASP A 59 -12.46 0.23 11.83
N PRO A 60 -13.53 0.03 12.63
CA PRO A 60 -14.52 -1.01 12.39
C PRO A 60 -15.15 -0.94 11.01
N ARG A 61 -15.30 0.26 10.42
CA ARG A 61 -15.83 0.41 9.06
C ARG A 61 -14.93 -0.23 8.01
N LEU A 62 -13.62 -0.35 8.29
CA LEU A 62 -12.68 -1.08 7.44
C LEU A 62 -12.61 -2.56 7.79
N THR A 63 -12.67 -2.90 9.07
CA THR A 63 -12.34 -4.24 9.58
C THR A 63 -13.54 -5.15 9.80
N ASP A 64 -14.76 -4.64 10.03
CA ASP A 64 -15.97 -5.45 10.12
C ASP A 64 -16.25 -6.22 8.82
N PRO A 65 -16.18 -5.60 7.61
CA PRO A 65 -16.36 -6.35 6.36
C PRO A 65 -15.29 -7.41 6.11
N LEU A 66 -14.12 -7.30 6.75
CA LEU A 66 -13.04 -8.26 6.59
C LEU A 66 -13.26 -9.55 7.39
N VAL A 67 -14.12 -9.52 8.42
CA VAL A 67 -14.35 -10.68 9.30
C VAL A 67 -14.87 -11.87 8.50
N ASP A 68 -15.75 -11.63 7.53
CA ASP A 68 -16.33 -12.68 6.68
C ASP A 68 -15.29 -13.32 5.74
N ILE A 69 -14.14 -12.66 5.52
CA ILE A 69 -13.10 -13.10 4.57
C ILE A 69 -11.87 -13.66 5.31
N LEU A 70 -11.44 -13.01 6.39
CA LEU A 70 -10.20 -13.29 7.11
C LEU A 70 -10.43 -13.92 8.49
N GLY A 71 -11.67 -13.95 8.98
CA GLY A 71 -11.99 -14.26 10.37
C GLY A 71 -11.86 -13.04 11.28
N PRO A 72 -12.20 -13.20 12.59
CA PRO A 72 -12.27 -12.09 13.54
C PRO A 72 -10.91 -11.53 13.96
N ASP A 73 -9.84 -12.32 13.78
CA ASP A 73 -8.49 -12.03 14.24
C ASP A 73 -7.66 -11.52 13.06
N ILE A 74 -7.35 -10.23 13.07
CA ILE A 74 -6.80 -9.53 11.90
C ILE A 74 -5.47 -8.87 12.25
N LEU A 75 -4.50 -9.06 11.37
CA LEU A 75 -3.19 -8.43 11.36
C LEU A 75 -3.05 -7.51 10.14
N GLY A 76 -2.24 -6.46 10.28
CA GLY A 76 -1.87 -5.53 9.23
C GLY A 76 -0.42 -5.74 8.84
N ILE A 77 -0.17 -6.07 7.59
CA ILE A 77 1.16 -6.51 7.13
C ILE A 77 1.88 -5.46 6.30
N ASN A 78 1.15 -4.51 5.73
CA ASN A 78 1.72 -3.40 4.97
C ASN A 78 0.71 -2.24 4.94
N ASN A 79 1.20 -1.01 4.80
CA ASN A 79 0.35 0.14 4.51
C ASN A 79 1.14 1.28 3.89
N LEU A 80 0.47 2.06 3.04
CA LEU A 80 1.08 3.09 2.19
C LEU A 80 0.15 4.29 2.15
N PHE A 81 0.69 5.50 2.36
CA PHE A 81 0.03 6.71 1.88
C PHE A 81 0.69 7.12 0.57
N ILE A 82 -0.10 7.25 -0.50
CA ILE A 82 0.39 7.43 -1.86
C ILE A 82 -0.08 8.78 -2.38
N TRP A 83 0.85 9.56 -2.92
CA TRP A 83 0.58 10.76 -3.69
C TRP A 83 0.73 10.47 -5.18
N LYS A 84 -0.26 10.91 -5.95
CA LYS A 84 -0.05 11.27 -7.35
C LYS A 84 -0.16 12.77 -7.48
N ALA A 85 0.99 13.43 -7.51
CA ALA A 85 1.06 14.86 -7.74
C ALA A 85 0.51 15.25 -9.13
N PRO A 86 -0.07 16.44 -9.29
CA PRO A 86 -0.53 16.96 -10.58
C PRO A 86 0.51 16.77 -11.68
N LYS A 87 0.08 16.30 -12.86
CA LYS A 87 0.88 16.08 -14.09
C LYS A 87 2.03 15.07 -14.01
N ILE A 88 2.57 14.78 -12.84
CA ILE A 88 3.80 14.00 -12.68
C ILE A 88 3.60 12.72 -11.87
N GLY A 89 2.43 12.53 -11.26
CA GLY A 89 2.13 11.36 -10.45
C GLY A 89 2.08 10.09 -11.28
N LEU A 90 3.09 9.23 -11.14
CA LEU A 90 3.22 8.03 -11.95
C LEU A 90 2.28 6.92 -11.52
N GLY A 91 1.80 6.17 -12.51
CA GLY A 91 0.98 4.98 -12.37
C GLY A 91 1.70 3.79 -11.72
N PHE A 92 0.93 2.75 -11.47
CA PHE A 92 1.45 1.44 -11.05
C PHE A 92 1.04 0.46 -12.14
N PRO A 93 1.94 -0.40 -12.64
CA PRO A 93 1.60 -1.37 -13.68
C PRO A 93 0.56 -2.37 -13.17
N TRP A 94 0.02 -3.20 -14.07
CA TRP A 94 -0.75 -4.38 -13.65
C TRP A 94 0.10 -5.25 -12.71
N HIS A 95 -0.44 -5.54 -11.53
CA HIS A 95 0.23 -6.40 -10.55
C HIS A 95 -0.79 -7.12 -9.66
N GLN A 96 -0.31 -8.13 -8.93
CA GLN A 96 -1.03 -8.80 -7.86
C GLN A 96 -0.24 -8.60 -6.57
N ASP A 97 -0.88 -8.07 -5.53
CA ASP A 97 -0.22 -7.83 -4.24
C ASP A 97 0.36 -9.10 -3.62
N LYS A 98 -0.30 -10.23 -3.83
CA LYS A 98 0.18 -11.54 -3.37
C LYS A 98 1.60 -11.83 -3.89
N PHE A 99 1.98 -11.36 -5.08
CA PHE A 99 3.36 -11.50 -5.59
C PHE A 99 4.40 -10.98 -4.61
N TYR A 100 4.13 -9.85 -3.93
CA TYR A 100 5.04 -9.23 -2.98
C TYR A 100 5.01 -9.88 -1.60
N PHE A 101 3.88 -10.47 -1.20
CA PHE A 101 3.70 -11.05 0.14
C PHE A 101 3.88 -12.58 0.20
N ARG A 102 3.90 -13.29 -0.94
CA ARG A 102 3.87 -14.76 -1.02
C ARG A 102 4.98 -15.47 -0.26
N ASN A 103 6.15 -14.84 -0.12
CA ASN A 103 7.29 -15.43 0.58
C ASN A 103 7.34 -15.07 2.08
N ARG A 104 6.42 -14.21 2.55
CA ARG A 104 6.36 -13.76 3.94
C ARG A 104 5.41 -14.62 4.76
N PHE A 105 4.23 -14.92 4.23
CA PHE A 105 3.20 -15.70 4.93
C PHE A 105 2.69 -16.85 4.09
N ASN A 106 2.48 -18.00 4.73
CA ASN A 106 1.80 -19.16 4.17
C ASN A 106 0.28 -18.95 4.28
N THR A 107 -0.26 -18.16 3.35
CA THR A 107 -1.69 -17.83 3.24
C THR A 107 -2.02 -17.52 1.80
N GLU A 108 -3.10 -18.04 1.24
CA GLU A 108 -3.56 -17.64 -0.09
C GLU A 108 -4.39 -16.36 -0.08
N THR A 109 -4.85 -15.94 1.10
CA THR A 109 -5.74 -14.80 1.24
C THR A 109 -5.07 -13.68 2.03
N THR A 110 -4.97 -12.53 1.38
CA THR A 110 -4.81 -11.22 2.03
C THR A 110 -5.75 -10.24 1.35
N VAL A 111 -6.23 -9.23 2.09
CA VAL A 111 -7.17 -8.24 1.57
C VAL A 111 -6.55 -6.86 1.65
N GLY A 112 -6.52 -6.16 0.52
CA GLY A 112 -6.17 -4.76 0.44
C GLY A 112 -7.40 -3.88 0.68
N THR A 113 -7.25 -2.79 1.41
CA THR A 113 -8.16 -1.65 1.35
C THR A 113 -7.46 -0.47 0.73
N TRP A 114 -8.18 0.26 -0.12
CA TRP A 114 -7.72 1.49 -0.74
C TRP A 114 -8.75 2.58 -0.45
N THR A 115 -8.38 3.53 0.41
CA THR A 115 -9.22 4.66 0.80
C THR A 115 -8.85 5.87 -0.03
N ALA A 116 -9.81 6.42 -0.77
CA ALA A 116 -9.67 7.69 -1.46
C ALA A 116 -9.57 8.84 -0.45
N ILE A 117 -8.49 9.62 -0.51
CA ILE A 117 -8.37 10.87 0.24
C ILE A 117 -8.87 12.03 -0.61
N ASP A 118 -8.56 12.01 -1.90
CA ASP A 118 -9.11 12.90 -2.92
C ASP A 118 -10.08 12.14 -3.82
N THR A 119 -10.85 12.86 -4.65
CA THR A 119 -11.55 12.25 -5.78
C THR A 119 -10.55 11.47 -6.62
N ALA A 120 -10.90 10.26 -7.01
CA ALA A 120 -10.09 9.45 -7.91
C ALA A 120 -10.90 9.18 -9.18
N ASP A 121 -10.42 9.69 -10.30
CA ASP A 121 -11.04 9.54 -11.61
C ASP A 121 -9.98 9.14 -12.65
N ARG A 122 -10.40 8.94 -13.90
CA ARG A 122 -9.49 8.56 -14.99
C ARG A 122 -8.43 9.63 -15.27
N GLU A 123 -8.70 10.90 -15.00
CA GLU A 123 -7.80 12.01 -15.29
C GLU A 123 -6.62 12.07 -14.30
N ASN A 124 -6.90 11.78 -13.02
CA ASN A 124 -5.91 11.85 -11.95
C ASN A 124 -5.35 10.50 -11.48
N GLY A 125 -5.69 9.42 -12.20
CA GLY A 125 -5.05 8.12 -12.03
C GLY A 125 -5.69 7.24 -10.96
N CYS A 126 -7.01 7.06 -11.05
CA CYS A 126 -7.78 6.04 -10.32
C CYS A 126 -7.25 4.61 -10.56
N LEU A 127 -7.79 3.66 -9.79
CA LEU A 127 -7.48 2.26 -9.99
C LEU A 127 -8.18 1.73 -11.25
N TYR A 128 -7.53 0.77 -11.90
CA TYR A 128 -8.15 -0.13 -12.86
C TYR A 128 -8.05 -1.54 -12.33
N VAL A 129 -9.07 -2.36 -12.55
CA VAL A 129 -9.12 -3.76 -12.12
C VAL A 129 -9.51 -4.67 -13.28
N ILE A 130 -9.11 -5.93 -13.23
CA ILE A 130 -9.66 -6.96 -14.13
C ILE A 130 -10.68 -7.78 -13.32
N PRO A 131 -11.99 -7.59 -13.51
CA PRO A 131 -13.01 -8.32 -12.75
C PRO A 131 -12.82 -9.84 -12.87
N GLY A 132 -12.91 -10.55 -11.75
CA GLY A 132 -12.73 -12.02 -11.71
C GLY A 132 -11.28 -12.50 -11.65
N SER A 133 -10.29 -11.66 -11.92
CA SER A 133 -8.86 -12.07 -11.92
C SER A 133 -8.33 -12.51 -10.55
N HIS A 134 -9.03 -12.21 -9.45
CA HIS A 134 -8.70 -12.74 -8.13
C HIS A 134 -8.77 -14.27 -8.03
N LYS A 135 -9.39 -14.94 -9.01
CA LYS A 135 -9.46 -16.40 -9.11
C LYS A 135 -8.34 -17.00 -9.95
N TRP A 136 -7.49 -16.16 -10.55
CA TRP A 136 -6.37 -16.62 -11.36
C TRP A 136 -5.15 -16.89 -10.48
N ASP A 137 -4.22 -17.65 -11.05
CA ASP A 137 -2.91 -17.85 -10.46
C ASP A 137 -2.12 -16.53 -10.39
N ILE A 138 -1.08 -16.53 -9.56
CA ILE A 138 -0.15 -15.40 -9.51
C ILE A 138 0.75 -15.43 -10.73
N PHE A 139 0.69 -14.38 -11.54
CA PHE A 139 1.56 -14.26 -12.70
C PHE A 139 3.02 -14.04 -12.30
N GLU A 140 3.91 -14.51 -13.17
CA GLU A 140 5.29 -14.02 -13.19
C GLU A 140 5.30 -12.52 -13.47
N HIS A 141 6.22 -11.80 -12.82
CA HIS A 141 6.33 -10.36 -12.99
C HIS A 141 7.67 -9.97 -13.63
N ASP A 142 7.59 -9.14 -14.67
CA ASP A 142 8.72 -8.58 -15.38
C ASP A 142 9.18 -7.27 -14.74
N ASP A 143 10.48 -7.00 -14.81
CA ASP A 143 11.02 -5.69 -14.46
C ASP A 143 10.51 -4.64 -15.47
N LEU A 144 10.25 -3.42 -14.99
CA LEU A 144 9.90 -2.30 -15.86
C LEU A 144 11.15 -1.68 -16.47
N GLU A 145 10.97 -0.87 -17.53
CA GLU A 145 12.00 0.04 -18.03
C GLU A 145 11.76 1.46 -17.49
N GLY A 146 12.83 2.25 -17.34
CA GLY A 146 12.75 3.66 -16.99
C GLY A 146 12.67 3.94 -15.48
N SER A 147 12.07 5.08 -15.11
CA SER A 147 12.21 5.66 -13.77
C SER A 147 11.59 4.81 -12.64
N GLN A 148 10.61 3.94 -12.95
CA GLN A 148 9.97 3.05 -11.96
C GLN A 148 10.54 1.63 -11.91
N GLN A 149 11.56 1.31 -12.71
CA GLN A 149 12.12 -0.05 -12.85
C GLN A 149 12.56 -0.73 -11.55
N ARG A 150 12.94 0.06 -10.53
CA ARG A 150 13.40 -0.46 -9.23
C ARG A 150 12.28 -0.59 -8.20
N GLU A 151 11.09 -0.12 -8.51
CA GLU A 151 10.01 0.04 -7.54
C GLU A 151 8.87 -0.96 -7.74
N PHE A 152 8.56 -1.29 -9.00
CA PHE A 152 7.43 -2.15 -9.34
C PHE A 152 7.79 -3.13 -10.43
N LYS A 153 7.02 -4.22 -10.47
CA LYS A 153 7.08 -5.20 -11.55
C LYS A 153 5.72 -5.34 -12.21
N LEU A 154 5.72 -5.64 -13.50
CA LEU A 154 4.52 -5.84 -14.31
C LEU A 154 4.15 -7.32 -14.34
N ALA A 155 2.92 -7.66 -13.97
CA ALA A 155 2.37 -8.98 -14.18
C ALA A 155 2.31 -9.30 -15.68
N ARG A 156 3.19 -10.21 -16.14
CA ARG A 156 3.44 -10.46 -17.57
C ARG A 156 2.15 -10.83 -18.32
N GLY A 157 1.33 -11.68 -17.72
CA GLY A 157 0.09 -12.18 -18.31
C GLY A 157 -1.04 -11.15 -18.44
N ALA A 158 -0.88 -9.96 -17.85
CA ALA A 158 -1.89 -8.89 -17.88
C ALA A 158 -1.46 -7.67 -18.70
N ARG A 159 -0.29 -7.72 -19.36
CA ARG A 159 0.32 -6.57 -20.04
C ARG A 159 -0.64 -5.88 -21.02
N ASP A 160 -1.39 -6.65 -21.80
CA ASP A 160 -2.24 -6.18 -22.88
C ASP A 160 -3.73 -6.12 -22.50
N GLU A 161 -4.05 -6.22 -21.20
CA GLU A 161 -5.43 -6.21 -20.71
C GLU A 161 -5.94 -4.78 -20.44
N ASP A 162 -7.16 -4.50 -20.90
CA ASP A 162 -7.75 -3.15 -20.85
C ASP A 162 -8.45 -2.80 -19.53
N GLY A 163 -8.91 -3.78 -18.75
CA GLY A 163 -9.46 -3.57 -17.39
C GLY A 163 -10.66 -2.61 -17.27
N VAL A 164 -11.11 -2.37 -16.04
CA VAL A 164 -12.23 -1.48 -15.71
C VAL A 164 -11.76 -0.42 -14.72
N ALA A 165 -11.96 0.85 -15.07
CA ALA A 165 -11.67 1.99 -14.20
C ALA A 165 -12.61 2.01 -12.99
N VAL A 166 -12.07 2.31 -11.81
CA VAL A 166 -12.80 2.41 -10.55
C VAL A 166 -12.72 3.84 -10.03
N GLU A 167 -13.65 4.68 -10.49
CA GLU A 167 -13.74 6.09 -10.12
C GLU A 167 -14.55 6.24 -8.82
N VAL A 168 -14.02 6.98 -7.85
CA VAL A 168 -14.61 7.09 -6.51
C VAL A 168 -14.42 8.48 -5.90
N PRO A 169 -15.39 8.97 -5.09
CA PRO A 169 -15.26 10.23 -4.37
C PRO A 169 -14.34 10.11 -3.13
N PRO A 170 -13.92 11.25 -2.55
CA PRO A 170 -13.20 11.26 -1.27
C PRO A 170 -13.93 10.47 -0.18
N GLY A 171 -13.19 9.70 0.60
CA GLY A 171 -13.71 8.87 1.69
C GLY A 171 -14.27 7.50 1.26
N ALA A 172 -14.43 7.26 -0.04
CA ALA A 172 -14.76 5.94 -0.54
C ALA A 172 -13.62 4.94 -0.28
N VAL A 173 -13.99 3.67 -0.10
CA VAL A 173 -13.05 2.59 0.15
C VAL A 173 -13.30 1.46 -0.84
N ILE A 174 -12.22 0.95 -1.42
CA ILE A 174 -12.22 -0.23 -2.28
C ILE A 174 -11.54 -1.35 -1.50
N TRP A 175 -12.25 -2.46 -1.29
CA TRP A 175 -11.68 -3.71 -0.79
C TRP A 175 -11.38 -4.62 -1.96
N PHE A 176 -10.22 -5.28 -1.93
CA PHE A 176 -9.85 -6.22 -2.99
C PHE A 176 -8.95 -7.34 -2.49
N HIS A 177 -9.13 -8.53 -3.08
CA HIS A 177 -8.30 -9.69 -2.82
C HIS A 177 -6.90 -9.47 -3.40
N SER A 178 -5.86 -10.00 -2.75
CA SER A 178 -4.46 -9.79 -3.18
C SER A 178 -4.07 -10.45 -4.51
N HIS A 179 -4.92 -11.35 -5.03
CA HIS A 179 -4.80 -11.91 -6.38
C HIS A 179 -5.47 -11.03 -7.45
N LEU A 180 -6.29 -10.04 -7.07
CA LEU A 180 -6.97 -9.19 -8.04
C LEU A 180 -5.91 -8.40 -8.82
N LEU A 181 -5.86 -8.59 -10.13
CA LEU A 181 -5.06 -7.75 -10.99
C LEU A 181 -5.60 -6.33 -10.94
N HIS A 182 -4.74 -5.42 -10.52
CA HIS A 182 -5.04 -4.01 -10.48
C HIS A 182 -3.84 -3.19 -10.95
N LYS A 183 -4.14 -2.02 -11.53
CA LYS A 183 -3.15 -1.01 -11.94
C LYS A 183 -3.68 0.36 -11.57
N SER A 184 -2.87 1.39 -11.79
CA SER A 184 -3.37 2.76 -11.85
C SER A 184 -2.59 3.56 -12.88
N THR A 185 -3.21 4.57 -13.50
CA THR A 185 -2.59 5.33 -14.60
C THR A 185 -1.88 6.58 -14.11
N ASP A 186 -1.03 7.18 -14.92
CA ASP A 186 -0.43 8.47 -14.59
C ASP A 186 -1.50 9.53 -14.30
N ASN A 187 -1.16 10.50 -13.46
CA ASN A 187 -1.99 11.66 -13.19
C ASN A 187 -1.69 12.74 -14.21
N HIS A 188 -2.63 12.96 -15.13
CA HIS A 188 -2.55 13.99 -16.16
C HIS A 188 -3.28 15.28 -15.77
N SER A 189 -3.98 15.27 -14.64
CA SER A 189 -4.78 16.40 -14.15
C SER A 189 -3.93 17.47 -13.44
N LEU A 190 -4.61 18.57 -13.07
CA LEU A 190 -4.07 19.62 -12.20
C LEU A 190 -4.31 19.37 -10.70
N ARG A 191 -4.88 18.22 -10.33
CA ARG A 191 -5.28 17.90 -8.95
C ARG A 191 -4.42 16.77 -8.40
N PHE A 192 -4.26 16.73 -7.08
CA PHE A 192 -3.71 15.53 -6.44
C PHE A 192 -4.68 14.36 -6.55
N ARG A 193 -4.10 13.15 -6.55
CA ARG A 193 -4.80 11.94 -6.12
C ARG A 193 -4.03 11.32 -4.97
N ARG A 194 -4.53 11.49 -3.75
CA ARG A 194 -4.00 10.84 -2.55
C ARG A 194 -4.86 9.66 -2.13
N SER A 195 -4.21 8.64 -1.60
CA SER A 195 -4.88 7.42 -1.14
C SER A 195 -4.14 6.78 0.02
N TYR A 196 -4.89 6.16 0.92
CA TYR A 196 -4.34 5.34 1.98
C TYR A 196 -4.65 3.86 1.75
N VAL A 197 -3.60 3.04 1.68
CA VAL A 197 -3.67 1.60 1.38
C VAL A 197 -3.25 0.79 2.59
N ILE A 198 -3.98 -0.28 2.91
CA ILE A 198 -3.63 -1.23 3.96
C ILE A 198 -3.78 -2.65 3.42
N HIS A 199 -2.87 -3.54 3.79
CA HIS A 199 -2.97 -4.97 3.53
C HIS A 199 -3.20 -5.74 4.82
N TYR A 200 -4.30 -6.47 4.86
CA TYR A 200 -4.75 -7.27 6.00
C TYR A 200 -4.56 -8.76 5.77
N LEU A 201 -4.37 -9.47 6.86
CA LEU A 201 -4.08 -10.89 6.95
C LEU A 201 -4.85 -11.48 8.15
N SER A 202 -5.32 -12.72 8.03
CA SER A 202 -5.80 -13.49 9.20
C SER A 202 -4.66 -13.76 10.18
N ALA A 203 -4.87 -13.54 11.48
CA ALA A 203 -3.91 -13.90 12.51
C ALA A 203 -3.63 -15.41 12.59
N GLN A 204 -4.48 -16.23 11.95
CA GLN A 204 -4.32 -17.68 11.84
C GLN A 204 -3.32 -18.12 10.75
N ALA A 205 -2.83 -17.20 9.93
CA ALA A 205 -1.80 -17.50 8.94
C ALA A 205 -0.46 -17.78 9.61
N GLU A 206 0.43 -18.45 8.88
CA GLU A 206 1.76 -18.84 9.39
C GLU A 206 2.86 -18.10 8.63
N TRP A 207 4.02 -17.89 9.25
CA TRP A 207 5.20 -17.43 8.53
C TRP A 207 5.63 -18.46 7.47
N ALA A 208 5.86 -18.01 6.22
CA ALA A 208 6.34 -18.91 5.16
C ALA A 208 7.82 -19.30 5.39
N HIS A 209 8.63 -18.34 5.83
CA HIS A 209 10.04 -18.56 6.16
C HIS A 209 10.44 -17.73 7.39
N PRO A 210 10.69 -18.33 8.56
CA PRO A 210 11.16 -17.60 9.74
C PRO A 210 12.46 -16.80 9.48
N ALA A 211 13.30 -17.26 8.54
CA ALA A 211 14.54 -16.60 8.15
C ALA A 211 14.35 -15.36 7.23
N ALA A 212 13.15 -15.11 6.68
CA ALA A 212 12.87 -13.90 5.89
C ALA A 212 12.93 -12.61 6.74
N LEU A 213 12.98 -12.75 8.07
CA LEU A 213 13.25 -11.69 9.03
C LEU A 213 14.67 -11.11 8.94
N ASN A 214 15.62 -11.81 8.28
CA ASN A 214 16.99 -11.31 8.04
C ASN A 214 17.09 -10.28 6.89
N SER A 215 15.97 -9.78 6.38
CA SER A 215 16.02 -8.65 5.45
C SER A 215 16.53 -7.41 6.19
N LYS A 216 17.43 -6.63 5.58
CA LYS A 216 17.99 -5.40 6.17
C LYS A 216 16.94 -4.34 6.54
N LYS A 217 15.68 -4.51 6.14
CA LYS A 217 14.58 -3.56 6.36
C LYS A 217 13.46 -4.24 7.15
N ARG A 218 13.22 -3.78 8.38
CA ARG A 218 12.13 -4.27 9.23
C ARG A 218 10.79 -4.10 8.50
N GLN A 219 10.01 -5.17 8.41
CA GLN A 219 8.63 -5.15 7.92
C GLN A 219 7.70 -5.50 9.09
N PRO A 220 7.18 -4.51 9.83
CA PRO A 220 6.36 -4.76 11.01
C PRO A 220 5.07 -5.50 10.66
N VAL A 221 4.56 -6.28 11.61
CA VAL A 221 3.19 -6.80 11.61
C VAL A 221 2.44 -6.08 12.71
N MET A 222 1.37 -5.38 12.36
CA MET A 222 0.56 -4.65 13.33
C MET A 222 -0.64 -5.49 13.75
N TRP A 223 -0.94 -5.53 15.05
CA TRP A 223 -2.25 -5.99 15.52
C TRP A 223 -3.34 -5.05 15.00
N ILE A 224 -4.43 -5.58 14.45
CA ILE A 224 -5.56 -4.78 13.98
C ILE A 224 -6.80 -5.02 14.83
N ARG A 225 -7.15 -6.29 15.05
CA ARG A 225 -8.35 -6.69 15.76
C ARG A 225 -8.21 -8.12 16.28
N GLY A 226 -8.95 -8.44 17.34
CA GLY A 226 -9.15 -9.81 17.81
C GLY A 226 -7.93 -10.35 18.55
N GLU A 227 -7.74 -11.66 18.47
CA GLU A 227 -6.65 -12.38 19.11
C GLU A 227 -5.39 -12.43 18.24
N THR A 228 -4.30 -12.87 18.85
CA THR A 228 -3.02 -13.11 18.18
C THR A 228 -2.52 -14.49 18.59
N PHE A 229 -1.84 -15.19 17.69
CA PHE A 229 -1.36 -16.56 17.90
C PHE A 229 0.17 -16.57 17.75
N PRO A 230 0.94 -16.39 18.84
CA PRO A 230 2.40 -16.22 18.77
C PRO A 230 3.16 -17.42 18.18
N ASP A 231 2.57 -18.62 18.24
CA ASP A 231 3.05 -19.84 17.60
C ASP A 231 2.92 -19.80 16.06
N LYS A 232 2.06 -18.93 15.53
CA LYS A 232 1.82 -18.74 14.10
C LYS A 232 2.50 -17.49 13.55
N VAL A 233 2.20 -16.34 14.16
CA VAL A 233 2.81 -15.04 13.84
C VAL A 233 3.32 -14.38 15.13
N HIS A 234 4.63 -14.46 15.34
CA HIS A 234 5.32 -13.74 16.42
C HIS A 234 5.64 -12.28 16.04
N GLU A 235 6.09 -11.48 17.03
CA GLU A 235 6.49 -10.07 16.88
C GLU A 235 5.39 -9.15 16.33
N VAL A 236 4.16 -9.33 16.83
CA VAL A 236 3.02 -8.48 16.49
C VAL A 236 3.00 -7.20 17.34
N GLU A 237 3.11 -6.06 16.67
CA GLU A 237 3.16 -4.74 17.28
C GLU A 237 1.75 -4.20 17.57
N ARG A 238 1.53 -3.68 18.78
CA ARG A 238 0.23 -3.12 19.20
C ARG A 238 0.21 -1.60 19.20
N ASP A 239 1.35 -0.98 19.35
CA ASP A 239 1.50 0.48 19.41
C ASP A 239 2.41 0.97 18.29
N ILE A 240 2.49 2.30 18.13
CA ILE A 240 3.44 2.90 17.21
C ILE A 240 4.88 2.59 17.67
N LEU A 241 5.74 2.44 16.68
CA LEU A 241 7.17 2.21 16.82
C LEU A 241 7.89 3.53 17.04
N PRO A 242 8.98 3.52 17.85
CA PRO A 242 9.86 4.67 17.94
C PRO A 242 10.54 4.93 16.58
N VAL A 243 10.80 6.19 16.29
CA VAL A 243 11.67 6.62 15.17
C VAL A 243 13.08 6.73 15.73
N SER A 244 14.05 6.06 15.09
CA SER A 244 15.45 6.13 15.54
C SER A 244 16.05 7.49 15.21
N GLU A 245 16.95 8.01 16.06
CA GLU A 245 17.73 9.22 15.77
C GLU A 245 18.74 9.02 14.63
N SER A 246 18.99 7.77 14.23
CA SER A 246 19.93 7.39 13.17
C SER A 246 19.31 7.28 11.77
N ASP A 247 18.01 7.56 11.61
CA ASP A 247 17.27 7.45 10.36
C ASP A 247 17.19 8.77 9.57
#